data_AF-A0A094IW55-F1
#
_entry.id   AF-A0A094IW55-F1
#
_cell.length_a   1.000
_cell.length_b   1.000
_cell.length_c   1.000
_cell.angle_alpha   90.00
_cell.angle_beta   90.00
_cell.angle_gamma   90.00
#
_symmetry.space_group_name_H-M   'P 1'
#
loop_
_entity.id
_entity.type
_entity.pdbx_description
1 polymer ?
#
loop_
_entity_poly.entity_id
_entity_poly.type
_entity_poly.pdbx_seq_one_letter_code
_entity_poly.pdbx_strand_id
1 'polypeptide(L)'
;MTTTSPDAGSIPIFLLKTKSTPHDGYEEFFSATKLAGQDLAPTFVPVLEHKLLEPGLDTVRQLLRSRRINDSGDEGTYGGMIFTSQRAVEAFASLVAE
;
A
#
# COMPACT_ATOMS: atom_id res chain seq x y z
N MET A 1 1.02 23.42 -9.19
CA MET A 1 0.19 22.44 -8.46
C MET A 1 -0.48 23.17 -7.33
N THR A 2 -1.79 23.39 -7.41
CA THR A 2 -2.58 24.00 -6.34
C THR A 2 -2.80 22.94 -5.26
N THR A 3 -2.07 23.07 -4.15
CA THR A 3 -2.31 22.29 -2.95
C THR A 3 -3.54 22.88 -2.25
N THR A 4 -4.71 22.29 -2.47
CA THR A 4 -5.89 22.57 -1.66
C THR A 4 -5.57 22.18 -0.22
N SER A 5 -5.57 23.14 0.69
CA SER A 5 -5.44 22.89 2.12
C SER A 5 -6.52 21.91 2.57
N PRO A 6 -6.22 20.90 3.40
CA PRO A 6 -7.25 20.02 3.91
C PRO A 6 -8.25 20.84 4.74
N ASP A 7 -9.52 20.81 4.38
CA ASP A 7 -10.59 21.30 5.24
C ASP A 7 -10.47 20.57 6.58
N ALA A 8 -10.52 21.31 7.69
CA ALA A 8 -10.21 20.85 9.05
C ALA A 8 -11.10 19.69 9.58
N GLY A 9 -12.04 19.18 8.77
CA GLY A 9 -12.90 18.05 9.08
C GLY A 9 -12.78 16.84 8.14
N SER A 10 -11.89 16.87 7.13
CA SER A 10 -11.70 15.76 6.19
C SER A 10 -10.55 14.83 6.61
N ILE A 11 -10.70 13.54 6.33
CA ILE A 11 -9.67 12.53 6.61
C ILE A 11 -8.70 12.48 5.43
N PRO A 12 -7.40 12.79 5.62
CA PRO A 12 -6.44 12.74 4.53
C PRO A 12 -6.15 11.29 4.10
N ILE A 13 -6.12 11.04 2.79
CA ILE A 13 -5.69 9.78 2.20
C ILE A 13 -4.50 10.05 1.28
N PHE A 14 -3.33 9.52 1.62
CA PHE A 14 -2.17 9.65 0.75
C PHE A 14 -2.07 8.46 -0.21
N LEU A 15 -2.21 8.75 -1.51
CA LEU A 15 -2.06 7.79 -2.58
C LEU A 15 -0.61 7.83 -3.07
N LEU A 16 0.20 6.84 -2.70
CA LEU A 16 1.58 6.71 -3.14
C LEU A 16 1.66 6.19 -4.59
N LYS A 17 1.17 7.00 -5.54
CA LYS A 17 1.18 6.72 -6.97
C LYS A 17 1.14 8.01 -7.76
N THR A 18 1.54 7.93 -9.03
CA THR A 18 1.23 8.97 -10.00
C THR A 18 -0.24 8.87 -10.39
N LYS A 19 -0.96 10.00 -10.38
CA LYS A 19 -2.36 10.08 -10.82
C LYS A 19 -2.50 9.55 -12.25
N SER A 20 -3.42 8.61 -12.45
CA SER A 20 -3.74 8.06 -13.77
C SER A 20 -4.51 9.10 -14.61
N THR A 21 -4.33 9.06 -15.94
CA THR A 21 -5.03 9.95 -16.90
C THR A 21 -5.82 9.13 -17.93
N PRO A 22 -6.98 9.61 -18.40
CA PRO A 22 -7.66 10.87 -18.04
C PRO A 22 -8.36 10.84 -16.67
N HIS A 23 -8.57 9.65 -16.09
CA HIS A 23 -9.31 9.44 -14.86
C HIS A 23 -8.50 8.55 -13.90
N ASP A 24 -8.68 8.76 -12.59
CA ASP A 24 -8.08 7.93 -11.55
C ASP A 24 -9.17 7.37 -10.64
N GLY A 25 -9.42 6.07 -10.76
CA GLY A 25 -10.51 5.41 -10.03
C GLY A 25 -10.38 5.45 -8.50
N TYR A 26 -9.17 5.60 -7.95
CA TYR A 26 -9.01 5.75 -6.50
C TYR A 26 -9.42 7.14 -6.05
N GLU A 27 -9.02 8.18 -6.78
CA GLU A 27 -9.47 9.54 -6.49
C GLU A 27 -10.99 9.62 -6.59
N GLU A 28 -11.58 9.12 -7.68
CA GLU A 28 -13.04 9.13 -7.88
C GLU A 28 -13.77 8.38 -6.77
N PHE A 29 -13.29 7.19 -6.40
CA PHE A 29 -13.89 6.39 -5.35
C PHE A 29 -13.80 7.08 -3.98
N PHE A 30 -12.61 7.55 -3.59
CA PHE A 30 -12.43 8.13 -2.26
C PHE A 30 -13.04 9.52 -2.15
N SER A 31 -13.02 10.34 -3.20
CA SER A 31 -13.74 11.62 -3.21
C SER A 31 -15.25 11.46 -3.13
N ALA A 32 -15.80 10.32 -3.56
CA ALA A 32 -17.23 10.00 -3.44
C ALA A 32 -17.59 9.24 -2.15
N THR A 33 -16.60 8.82 -1.35
CA THR A 33 -16.80 7.98 -0.17
C THR A 33 -16.72 8.81 1.11
N LYS A 34 -17.61 8.51 2.06
CA LYS A 34 -17.53 9.01 3.44
C LYS A 34 -17.15 7.89 4.40
N LEU A 35 -16.26 8.17 5.34
CA LEU A 35 -15.89 7.24 6.41
C LEU A 35 -16.35 7.81 7.74
N ALA A 36 -17.21 7.07 8.46
CA ALA A 36 -17.82 7.53 9.71
C ALA A 36 -18.48 8.93 9.60
N GLY A 37 -19.07 9.23 8.44
CA GLY A 37 -19.70 10.51 8.15
C GLY A 37 -18.75 11.64 7.73
N GLN A 38 -17.44 11.43 7.75
CA GLN A 38 -16.44 12.41 7.33
C GLN A 38 -16.03 12.21 5.87
N ASP A 39 -15.76 13.32 5.19
CA ASP A 39 -15.23 13.32 3.83
C ASP A 39 -13.78 12.84 3.81
N LEU A 40 -13.40 12.17 2.72
CA LEU A 40 -12.04 11.72 2.48
C LEU A 40 -11.34 12.68 1.51
N ALA A 41 -10.10 13.03 1.80
CA ALA A 41 -9.28 13.93 0.99
C ALA A 41 -8.11 13.17 0.35
N PRO A 42 -8.29 12.51 -0.82
CA PRO A 42 -7.21 11.82 -1.51
C PRO A 42 -6.18 12.81 -2.06
N THR A 43 -4.91 12.56 -1.75
CA THR A 43 -3.76 13.34 -2.21
C THR A 43 -2.75 12.42 -2.84
N PHE A 44 -2.38 12.68 -4.09
CA PHE A 44 -1.33 11.93 -4.78
C PHE A 44 0.04 12.37 -4.30
N VAL A 45 0.82 11.39 -3.82
CA VAL A 45 2.23 11.55 -3.50
C VAL A 45 3.01 10.74 -4.53
N PRO A 46 3.72 11.40 -5.46
CA PRO A 46 4.47 10.69 -6.49
C PRO A 46 5.52 9.76 -5.87
N VAL A 47 5.56 8.53 -6.37
CA VAL A 47 6.65 7.60 -6.03
C VAL A 47 7.88 8.01 -6.85
N LEU A 48 8.90 8.51 -6.17
CA LEU A 48 10.13 8.97 -6.84
C LEU A 48 11.01 7.81 -7.29
N GLU A 49 11.13 6.79 -6.44
CA GLU A 49 11.96 5.62 -6.70
C GLU A 49 11.43 4.41 -5.95
N HIS A 50 11.71 3.23 -6.48
CA HIS A 50 11.48 1.98 -5.79
C HIS A 50 12.84 1.46 -5.33
N LYS A 51 13.03 1.35 -4.02
CA LYS A 51 14.24 0.78 -3.43
C LYS A 51 13.88 -0.50 -2.69
N LEU A 52 14.66 -1.54 -2.92
CA LEU A 52 14.65 -2.71 -2.07
C LEU A 52 15.32 -2.32 -0.75
N LEU A 53 14.56 -2.43 0.33
CA LEU A 53 15.07 -2.22 1.67
C LEU A 53 15.40 -3.59 2.24
N GLU A 54 16.70 -3.93 2.25
CA GLU A 54 17.18 -5.22 2.75
C GLU A 54 16.62 -5.60 4.13
N PRO A 55 16.54 -4.69 5.14
CA PRO A 55 15.92 -5.06 6.43
C PRO A 55 14.45 -5.47 6.33
N GLY A 56 13.71 -4.88 5.39
CA GLY A 56 12.33 -5.25 5.11
C GLY A 56 12.23 -6.60 4.41
N LEU A 57 13.12 -6.86 3.45
CA LEU A 57 13.22 -8.16 2.78
C LEU A 57 13.65 -9.27 3.75
N ASP A 58 14.57 -9.00 4.68
CA ASP A 58 14.95 -9.91 5.76
C ASP A 58 13.76 -10.31 6.62
N THR A 59 12.91 -9.34 6.97
CA THR A 59 11.68 -9.58 7.73
C THR A 59 10.74 -10.51 6.96
N VAL A 60 10.49 -10.23 5.67
CA VAL A 60 9.66 -11.09 4.82
C VAL A 60 10.27 -12.49 4.68
N ARG A 61 11.58 -12.59 4.48
CA ARG A 61 12.31 -13.87 4.42
C ARG A 61 12.11 -14.69 5.69
N GLN A 62 12.21 -14.06 6.86
CA GLN A 62 12.01 -14.73 8.14
C GLN A 62 10.56 -15.19 8.32
N LEU A 63 9.58 -14.38 7.94
CA LEU A 63 8.16 -14.73 8.00
C LEU A 63 7.84 -15.94 7.11
N LEU A 64 8.40 -15.99 5.90
CA LEU A 64 8.23 -17.11 4.97
C LEU A 64 8.90 -18.39 5.49
N ARG A 65 10.18 -18.31 5.88
CA ARG A 65 10.93 -19.48 6.39
C ARG A 65 10.33 -20.06 7.66
N SER A 66 9.86 -19.19 8.55
CA SER A 66 9.19 -19.58 9.80
C SER A 66 7.72 -19.93 9.61
N ARG A 67 7.20 -19.96 8.37
CA ARG A 67 5.80 -20.25 8.02
C ARG A 67 4.79 -19.40 8.80
N ARG A 68 5.12 -18.15 9.09
CA ARG A 68 4.27 -17.22 9.87
C ARG A 68 3.19 -16.53 9.04
N ILE A 69 3.16 -16.79 7.73
CA ILE A 69 2.06 -16.40 6.84
C ILE A 69 1.25 -17.66 6.58
N ASN A 70 0.18 -17.87 7.34
CA ASN A 70 -0.70 -19.03 7.24
C ASN A 70 -2.10 -18.70 7.79
N ASP A 71 -3.08 -19.52 7.44
CA ASP A 71 -4.47 -19.44 7.90
C ASP A 71 -4.78 -20.39 9.08
N SER A 72 -3.76 -21.03 9.63
CA SER A 72 -3.85 -21.99 10.72
C SER A 72 -3.75 -21.24 12.05
N GLY A 73 -4.87 -21.08 12.73
CA GLY A 73 -5.13 -20.09 13.78
C GLY A 73 -4.21 -20.03 15.02
N ASP A 74 -3.23 -20.93 15.18
CA ASP A 74 -2.39 -20.99 16.38
C ASP A 74 -0.96 -20.43 16.20
N GLU A 75 -0.45 -20.27 14.97
CA GLU A 75 0.94 -19.80 14.76
C GLU A 75 1.13 -18.74 13.66
N GLY A 76 0.11 -18.42 12.86
CA GLY A 76 0.18 -17.39 11.83
C GLY A 76 0.26 -15.97 12.40
N THR A 77 1.32 -15.21 12.09
CA THR A 77 1.36 -13.76 12.34
C THR A 77 0.47 -13.02 11.36
N TYR A 78 0.40 -13.51 10.12
CA TYR A 78 -0.41 -12.93 9.05
C TYR A 78 -1.20 -14.03 8.33
N GLY A 79 -2.46 -13.74 7.98
CA GLY A 79 -3.31 -14.67 7.22
C GLY A 79 -3.02 -14.71 5.72
N GLY A 80 -2.22 -13.77 5.20
CA GLY A 80 -1.92 -13.66 3.79
C GLY A 80 -1.09 -12.43 3.45
N MET A 81 -0.81 -12.24 2.17
CA MET A 81 -0.03 -11.12 1.65
C MET A 81 -0.67 -10.59 0.37
N ILE A 82 -0.68 -9.27 0.19
CA ILE A 82 -1.24 -8.58 -0.97
C ILE A 82 -0.12 -7.79 -1.65
N PHE A 83 0.04 -7.97 -2.96
CA PHE A 83 0.98 -7.21 -3.79
C PHE A 83 0.24 -6.08 -4.49
N THR A 84 0.72 -4.85 -4.29
CA THR A 84 0.09 -3.63 -4.83
C THR A 84 0.89 -2.99 -5.96
N SER A 85 2.05 -3.56 -6.32
CA SER A 85 2.88 -3.09 -7.44
C SER A 85 3.71 -4.22 -8.04
N GLN A 86 4.10 -4.07 -9.30
CA GLN A 86 5.03 -5.00 -9.97
C GLN A 86 6.36 -5.11 -9.22
N ARG A 87 6.87 -4.00 -8.68
CA ARG A 87 8.15 -3.99 -7.94
C ARG A 87 8.09 -4.83 -6.67
N ALA A 88 6.95 -4.87 -5.99
CA ALA A 88 6.75 -5.75 -4.85
C ALA A 88 6.76 -7.24 -5.26
N VAL A 89 6.18 -7.56 -6.43
CA VAL A 89 6.22 -8.93 -6.98
C VAL A 89 7.65 -9.33 -7.34
N GLU A 90 8.41 -8.46 -8.00
CA GLU A 90 9.82 -8.71 -8.36
C GLU A 90 10.69 -8.95 -7.12
N ALA A 91 10.54 -8.12 -6.07
CA ALA A 91 11.25 -8.26 -4.80
C ALA A 91 10.94 -9.60 -4.11
N PHE A 92 9.68 -10.02 -4.14
CA PHE A 92 9.29 -11.30 -3.58
C PHE A 92 9.81 -12.47 -4.40
N ALA A 93 9.77 -12.38 -5.74
CA ALA A 93 10.30 -13.42 -6.61
C ALA A 93 11.80 -13.65 -6.36
N SER A 94 12.59 -12.60 -6.14
CA SER A 94 14.01 -12.76 -5.78
C SER A 94 14.20 -13.46 -4.44
N LEU A 95 13.34 -13.18 -3.44
CA LEU A 95 13.41 -13.83 -2.12
C LEU A 95 13.09 -15.33 -2.15
N VAL A 96 12.15 -15.75 -3.00
CA VAL A 96 11.73 -17.17 -3.09
C VAL A 96 12.67 -18.00 -3.96
N ALA A 97 13.46 -17.35 -4.82
CA ALA A 97 14.46 -18.02 -5.65
C ALA A 97 15.77 -18.37 -4.89
N GLU A 98 15.93 -17.88 -3.66
CA GLU A 98 17.05 -18.21 -2.75
C GLU A 98 16.95 -19.62 -2.15
#